data_AF-A0A3B8SX04-F1
#
_entry.id   AF-A0A3B8SX04-F1
#
_cell.length_a   1.000
_cell.length_b   1.000
_cell.length_c   1.000
_cell.angle_alpha   90.00
_cell.angle_beta   90.00
_cell.angle_gamma   90.00
#
_symmetry.space_group_name_H-M   'P 1'
#
loop_
_entity.id
_entity.type
_entity.pdbx_description
1 polymer ?
#
loop_
_entity_poly.entity_id
_entity_poly.type
_entity_poly.pdbx_seq_one_letter_code
_entity_poly.pdbx_strand_id
1 'polypeptide(L)'
;MTNTPAINDPSYLPELDPMLEYYIVEEPKFTFESPDDGPFTRALVRSLEGFLGRHKMERHYQGLKAKDVDSKTFFRDAFKLSNITLDGDLSPLGEIPKGRPVLFIANHPFGVIDGLILCNMALDYADDFQVVINSLLCQDRDLVPHFLPIDFSETKEAAKRNVRSKQLAGKALADGVPLILFPSGMVSTADAPGFGDVVDAPWTTFIAKLVMQYQPTVVPVFFHGQNTRLFHVASNIAEPFRMAMHMREALKRFGQTVSLDVGAHHSPEDYNHITSRQEMTEHFYKIVQDTQRPR
;
A
#
# COMPACT_ATOMS: atom_id res chain seq x y z
N MET A 1 -26.25 -6.87 -0.36
CA MET A 1 -26.05 -5.43 -0.09
C MET A 1 -25.86 -5.29 1.40
N THR A 2 -24.61 -5.37 1.86
CA THR A 2 -24.28 -4.96 3.23
C THR A 2 -24.39 -3.44 3.23
N ASN A 3 -25.27 -2.89 4.08
CA ASN A 3 -25.38 -1.44 4.27
C ASN A 3 -24.12 -0.97 5.01
N THR A 4 -23.03 -0.77 4.27
CA THR A 4 -21.86 -0.05 4.79
C THR A 4 -22.26 1.43 4.84
N PRO A 5 -22.27 2.06 6.02
CA PRO A 5 -22.60 3.47 6.16
C PRO A 5 -21.57 4.34 5.44
N ALA A 6 -21.99 5.57 5.12
CA ALA A 6 -21.15 6.51 4.41
C ALA A 6 -19.94 6.95 5.27
N ILE A 7 -18.82 7.26 4.63
CA ILE A 7 -17.56 7.70 5.26
C ILE A 7 -17.67 9.06 5.96
N ASN A 8 -18.79 9.76 5.83
CA ASN A 8 -19.05 11.04 6.46
C ASN A 8 -20.25 10.97 7.40
N ASP A 9 -20.80 9.77 7.65
CA ASP A 9 -21.87 9.57 8.60
C ASP A 9 -21.34 9.76 10.03
N PRO A 10 -21.74 10.83 10.75
CA PRO A 10 -21.23 11.09 12.10
C PRO A 10 -21.72 10.06 13.14
N SER A 11 -22.71 9.23 12.78
CA SER A 11 -23.21 8.13 13.62
C SER A 11 -22.46 6.82 13.42
N TYR A 12 -21.66 6.70 12.35
CA TYR A 12 -20.82 5.53 12.12
C TYR A 12 -19.47 5.68 12.83
N LEU A 13 -19.27 4.85 13.85
CA LEU A 13 -17.98 4.67 14.48
C LEU A 13 -17.58 3.21 14.29
N PRO A 14 -16.62 2.89 13.40
CA PRO A 14 -16.15 1.52 13.27
C PRO A 14 -15.60 1.07 14.63
N GLU A 15 -15.83 -0.20 15.00
CA GLU A 15 -15.17 -0.79 16.16
C GLU A 15 -13.69 -0.98 15.79
N LEU A 16 -12.82 -0.15 16.36
CA LEU A 16 -11.40 -0.13 16.03
C LEU A 16 -10.60 -0.82 17.13
N ASP A 17 -9.56 -1.51 16.71
CA ASP A 17 -8.56 -1.99 17.66
C ASP A 17 -7.93 -0.78 18.36
N PRO A 18 -7.84 -0.76 19.70
CA PRO A 18 -7.29 0.39 20.43
C PRO A 18 -5.88 0.78 20.00
N MET A 19 -5.10 -0.16 19.46
CA MET A 19 -3.75 0.12 18.94
C MET A 19 -3.77 0.89 17.61
N LEU A 20 -4.88 0.84 16.87
CA LEU A 20 -5.08 1.60 15.64
C LEU A 20 -5.62 3.01 15.91
N GLU A 21 -6.42 3.18 16.97
CA GLU A 21 -6.94 4.50 17.37
C GLU A 21 -5.85 5.54 17.60
N TYR A 22 -4.67 5.10 18.03
CA TYR A 22 -3.50 5.95 18.20
C TYR A 22 -3.14 6.79 16.96
N TYR A 23 -3.35 6.26 15.76
CA TYR A 23 -2.96 6.95 14.51
C TYR A 23 -4.02 7.93 14.00
N ILE A 24 -5.23 7.88 14.57
CA ILE A 24 -6.38 8.63 14.08
C ILE A 24 -6.30 10.06 14.57
N VAL A 25 -6.51 10.99 13.66
CA VAL A 25 -6.57 12.43 13.96
C VAL A 25 -7.87 13.03 13.43
N GLU A 26 -8.36 14.09 14.08
CA GLU A 26 -9.61 14.76 13.70
C GLU A 26 -9.56 15.33 12.28
N GLU A 27 -8.41 15.88 11.88
CA GLU A 27 -8.18 16.41 10.53
C GLU A 27 -7.03 15.64 9.87
N PRO A 28 -7.32 14.58 9.08
CA PRO A 28 -6.31 13.83 8.36
C PRO A 28 -5.50 14.72 7.42
N LYS A 29 -4.19 14.59 7.51
CA LYS A 29 -3.21 15.35 6.74
C LYS A 29 -2.38 14.40 5.89
N PHE A 30 -2.28 14.68 4.59
CA PHE A 30 -1.35 13.95 3.70
C PHE A 30 0.07 14.44 3.97
N THR A 31 0.67 13.92 5.03
CA THR A 31 2.01 14.25 5.47
C THR A 31 2.75 13.00 5.88
N PHE A 32 4.03 12.99 5.56
CA PHE A 32 4.95 11.97 6.02
C PHE A 32 5.94 12.56 7.03
N GLU A 33 5.54 13.62 7.74
CA GLU A 33 6.30 14.20 8.84
C GLU A 33 6.52 13.14 9.93
N SER A 34 7.79 12.82 10.19
CA SER A 34 8.14 11.99 11.33
C SER A 34 8.15 12.84 12.61
N PRO A 35 7.51 12.40 13.71
CA PRO A 35 7.62 13.09 14.99
C PRO A 35 9.04 13.08 15.55
N ASP A 36 9.90 12.16 15.09
CA ASP A 36 11.30 12.03 15.49
C ASP A 36 12.21 13.08 14.84
N ASP A 37 11.74 13.76 13.78
CA ASP A 37 12.50 14.81 13.11
C ASP A 37 12.60 16.07 13.97
N GLY A 38 13.72 16.80 13.89
CA GLY A 38 13.88 18.08 14.57
C GLY A 38 12.87 19.16 14.09
N PRO A 39 12.47 20.13 14.94
CA PRO A 39 11.46 21.13 14.60
C PRO A 39 11.73 21.91 13.30
N PHE A 40 13.01 22.17 13.01
CA PHE A 40 13.44 22.82 11.76
C PHE A 40 13.23 21.93 10.54
N THR A 41 13.63 20.66 10.62
CA THR A 41 13.45 19.66 9.55
C THR A 41 11.96 19.49 9.25
N ARG A 42 11.12 19.37 10.29
CA ARG A 42 9.66 19.27 10.12
C ARG A 42 9.06 20.50 9.44
N ALA A 43 9.48 21.71 9.83
CA ALA A 43 9.05 22.94 9.17
C ALA A 43 9.48 23.01 7.69
N LEU A 44 10.70 22.58 7.39
CA LEU A 44 11.22 22.49 6.02
C LEU A 44 10.43 21.47 5.18
N VAL A 45 10.21 20.26 5.71
CA VAL A 45 9.44 19.18 5.06
C VAL A 45 8.02 19.64 4.78
N ARG A 46 7.32 20.21 5.76
CA ARG A 46 5.96 20.74 5.56
C ARG A 46 5.90 21.79 4.45
N SER A 47 6.90 22.67 4.40
CA SER A 47 6.98 23.71 3.36
C SER A 47 7.22 23.08 1.99
N LEU A 48 8.11 22.10 1.90
CA LEU A 48 8.38 21.35 0.68
C LEU A 48 7.17 20.54 0.23
N GLU A 49 6.51 19.79 1.12
CA GLU A 49 5.29 19.03 0.82
C GLU A 49 4.18 19.93 0.25
N GLY A 50 3.96 21.09 0.86
CA GLY A 50 3.00 22.09 0.39
C GLY A 50 3.26 22.50 -1.06
N PHE A 51 4.53 22.81 -1.37
CA PHE A 51 4.96 23.14 -2.73
C PHE A 51 4.90 21.95 -3.70
N LEU A 52 5.20 20.74 -3.21
CA LEU A 52 5.25 19.50 -3.97
C LEU A 52 3.87 18.86 -4.19
N GLY A 53 2.79 19.58 -3.86
CA GLY A 53 1.44 19.25 -4.28
C GLY A 53 0.57 18.62 -3.19
N ARG A 54 1.02 18.58 -1.93
CA ARG A 54 0.19 18.16 -0.80
C ARG A 54 -1.18 18.82 -0.80
N HIS A 55 -1.25 20.15 -0.95
CA HIS A 55 -2.54 20.86 -0.99
C HIS A 55 -3.44 20.48 -2.17
N LYS A 56 -2.86 20.00 -3.27
CA LYS A 56 -3.63 19.48 -4.40
C LYS A 56 -4.18 18.09 -4.05
N MET A 57 -3.38 17.22 -3.45
CA MET A 57 -3.82 15.91 -2.97
C MET A 57 -4.89 16.03 -1.89
N GLU A 58 -4.67 16.88 -0.88
CA GLU A 58 -5.65 17.17 0.18
C GLU A 58 -6.97 17.67 -0.40
N ARG A 59 -6.94 18.55 -1.41
CA ARG A 59 -8.16 19.01 -2.10
C ARG A 59 -8.91 17.87 -2.78
N HIS A 60 -8.21 16.96 -3.45
CA HIS A 60 -8.83 15.78 -4.06
C HIS A 60 -9.45 14.86 -2.99
N TYR A 61 -8.70 14.58 -1.93
CA TYR A 61 -9.17 13.77 -0.81
C TYR A 61 -10.39 14.38 -0.12
N GLN A 62 -10.35 15.66 0.25
CA GLN A 62 -11.48 16.35 0.89
C GLN A 62 -12.71 16.41 -0.03
N GLY A 63 -12.50 16.61 -1.33
CA GLY A 63 -13.58 16.54 -2.33
C GLY A 63 -14.22 15.16 -2.43
N LEU A 64 -13.48 14.08 -2.18
CA LEU A 64 -14.01 12.71 -2.12
C LEU A 64 -14.70 12.45 -0.78
N LYS A 65 -14.11 12.87 0.34
CA LYS A 65 -14.69 12.74 1.70
C LYS A 65 -16.00 13.49 1.88
N ALA A 66 -16.17 14.61 1.16
CA ALA A 66 -17.41 15.38 1.19
C ALA A 66 -18.59 14.66 0.53
N LYS A 67 -18.35 13.58 -0.24
CA LYS A 67 -19.42 12.78 -0.85
C LYS A 67 -20.02 11.83 0.18
N ASP A 68 -21.33 11.63 0.08
CA ASP A 68 -22.08 10.63 0.83
C ASP A 68 -21.89 9.24 0.19
N VAL A 69 -20.71 8.66 0.42
CA VAL A 69 -20.30 7.36 -0.16
C VAL A 69 -19.64 6.49 0.91
N ASP A 70 -19.72 5.17 0.77
CA ASP A 70 -18.98 4.25 1.63
C ASP A 70 -17.48 4.22 1.30
N SER A 71 -16.69 3.57 2.16
CA SER A 71 -15.22 3.51 2.04
C SER A 71 -14.77 2.83 0.75
N LYS A 72 -15.53 1.83 0.27
CA LYS A 72 -15.24 1.08 -0.95
C LYS A 72 -15.42 1.96 -2.18
N THR A 73 -16.53 2.67 -2.24
CA THR A 73 -16.85 3.64 -3.28
C THR A 73 -15.86 4.80 -3.25
N PHE A 74 -15.38 5.21 -2.08
CA PHE A 74 -14.28 6.17 -1.97
C PHE A 74 -13.02 5.71 -2.72
N PHE A 75 -12.57 4.45 -2.56
CA PHE A 75 -11.41 3.95 -3.30
C PHE A 75 -11.67 3.86 -4.82
N ARG A 76 -12.89 3.50 -5.23
CA ARG A 76 -13.29 3.50 -6.65
C ARG A 76 -13.27 4.91 -7.24
N ASP A 77 -13.82 5.87 -6.51
CA ASP A 77 -13.87 7.27 -6.95
C ASP A 77 -12.49 7.92 -6.91
N ALA A 78 -11.64 7.57 -5.95
CA ALA A 78 -10.24 8.00 -5.92
C ALA A 78 -9.48 7.51 -7.16
N PHE A 79 -9.65 6.25 -7.53
CA PHE A 79 -9.05 5.70 -8.74
C PHE A 79 -9.59 6.36 -10.01
N LYS A 80 -10.90 6.53 -10.14
CA LYS A 80 -11.50 7.27 -11.26
C LYS A 80 -10.98 8.71 -11.36
N LEU A 81 -10.89 9.40 -10.23
CA LEU A 81 -10.40 10.78 -10.16
C LEU A 81 -8.92 10.91 -10.54
N SER A 82 -8.12 9.87 -10.27
CA SER A 82 -6.73 9.83 -10.74
C SER A 82 -6.63 9.82 -12.27
N ASN A 83 -7.68 9.39 -12.98
CA ASN A 83 -7.73 9.26 -14.43
C ASN A 83 -6.56 8.43 -14.99
N ILE A 84 -6.13 7.41 -14.24
CA ILE A 84 -5.06 6.50 -14.66
C ILE A 84 -5.64 5.43 -15.58
N THR A 85 -4.97 5.20 -16.70
CA THR A 85 -5.27 4.08 -17.59
C THR A 85 -4.37 2.92 -17.22
N LEU A 86 -4.94 1.74 -16.99
CA LEU A 86 -4.14 0.53 -16.79
C LEU A 86 -3.80 -0.09 -18.14
N ASP A 87 -2.52 -0.36 -18.34
CA ASP A 87 -2.01 -1.11 -19.47
C ASP A 87 -1.49 -2.46 -18.96
N GLY A 88 -2.30 -3.50 -19.07
CA GLY A 88 -1.99 -4.79 -18.49
C GLY A 88 -3.09 -5.82 -18.69
N ASP A 89 -2.70 -7.08 -18.68
CA ASP A 89 -3.63 -8.20 -18.69
C ASP A 89 -4.08 -8.51 -17.26
N LEU A 90 -5.34 -8.15 -16.95
CA LEU A 90 -5.97 -8.41 -15.65
C LEU A 90 -6.77 -9.72 -15.64
N SER A 91 -6.82 -10.46 -16.75
CA SER A 91 -7.59 -11.71 -16.84
C SER A 91 -7.23 -12.76 -15.77
N PRO A 92 -5.97 -12.87 -15.28
CA PRO A 92 -5.64 -13.82 -14.21
C PRO A 92 -6.43 -13.60 -12.91
N LEU A 93 -6.96 -12.40 -12.66
CA LEU A 93 -7.82 -12.14 -11.50
C LEU A 93 -9.12 -12.97 -11.54
N GLY A 94 -9.63 -13.24 -12.75
CA GLY A 94 -10.83 -14.06 -12.96
C GLY A 94 -10.59 -15.55 -12.73
N GLU A 95 -9.33 -15.99 -12.75
CA GLU A 95 -8.93 -17.38 -12.59
C GLU A 95 -8.61 -17.77 -11.13
N ILE A 96 -8.59 -16.78 -10.23
CA ILE A 96 -8.30 -17.01 -8.81
C ILE A 96 -9.40 -17.91 -8.20
N PRO A 97 -9.05 -19.06 -7.60
CA PRO A 97 -9.98 -19.94 -6.93
C PRO A 97 -10.78 -19.19 -5.86
N LYS A 98 -12.11 -19.38 -5.87
CA LYS A 98 -12.98 -18.80 -4.84
C LYS A 98 -12.93 -19.65 -3.56
N GLY A 99 -13.13 -18.99 -2.41
CA GLY A 99 -13.23 -19.66 -1.11
C GLY A 99 -11.89 -19.94 -0.40
N ARG A 100 -10.77 -19.45 -0.94
CA ARG A 100 -9.47 -19.41 -0.25
C ARG A 100 -9.08 -17.97 0.08
N PRO A 101 -8.30 -17.73 1.16
CA PRO A 101 -7.72 -16.42 1.43
C PRO A 101 -6.86 -15.96 0.26
N VAL A 102 -6.89 -14.67 -0.08
CA VAL A 102 -6.08 -14.12 -1.16
C VAL A 102 -5.06 -13.12 -0.62
N LEU A 103 -3.82 -13.26 -1.05
CA LEU A 103 -2.74 -12.33 -0.74
C LEU A 103 -2.16 -11.76 -2.04
N PHE A 104 -2.40 -10.48 -2.29
CA PHE A 104 -1.74 -9.73 -3.36
C PHE A 104 -0.36 -9.28 -2.91
N ILE A 105 0.66 -9.56 -3.73
CA ILE A 105 2.03 -9.11 -3.51
C ILE A 105 2.56 -8.40 -4.74
N ALA A 106 3.36 -7.35 -4.54
CA ALA A 106 3.90 -6.59 -5.65
C ALA A 106 5.22 -5.90 -5.31
N ASN A 107 5.95 -5.53 -6.36
CA ASN A 107 6.93 -4.44 -6.29
C ASN A 107 6.22 -3.09 -6.10
N HIS A 108 6.96 -2.04 -5.72
CA HIS A 108 6.34 -0.78 -5.29
C HIS A 108 6.97 0.50 -5.89
N PRO A 109 7.02 0.66 -7.24
CA PRO A 109 7.77 1.75 -7.86
C PRO A 109 7.12 3.13 -7.73
N PHE A 110 5.79 3.23 -7.60
CA PHE A 110 5.05 4.49 -7.60
C PHE A 110 4.42 4.85 -6.24
N GLY A 111 4.51 3.95 -5.25
CA GLY A 111 4.02 4.24 -3.91
C GLY A 111 2.49 4.22 -3.85
N VAL A 112 1.90 5.33 -3.42
CA VAL A 112 0.44 5.47 -3.20
C VAL A 112 -0.38 5.04 -4.43
N ILE A 113 0.15 5.24 -5.65
CA ILE A 113 -0.53 4.82 -6.88
C ILE A 113 -0.62 3.31 -7.01
N ASP A 114 0.46 2.58 -6.73
CA ASP A 114 0.46 1.10 -6.75
C ASP A 114 -0.57 0.57 -5.74
N GLY A 115 -0.59 1.17 -4.55
CA GLY A 115 -1.56 0.84 -3.50
C GLY A 115 -2.99 1.07 -3.96
N LEU A 116 -3.29 2.24 -4.54
CA LEU A 116 -4.62 2.57 -5.04
C LEU A 116 -5.09 1.60 -6.13
N ILE A 117 -4.19 1.20 -7.04
CA ILE A 117 -4.47 0.22 -8.09
C ILE A 117 -4.77 -1.15 -7.48
N LEU A 118 -3.92 -1.66 -6.59
CA LEU A 118 -4.14 -2.96 -5.94
C LEU A 118 -5.42 -2.97 -5.09
N CYS A 119 -5.74 -1.88 -4.38
CA CYS A 119 -7.00 -1.77 -3.64
C CYS A 119 -8.20 -1.92 -4.58
N ASN A 120 -8.16 -1.30 -5.76
CA ASN A 120 -9.24 -1.41 -6.75
C ASN A 120 -9.31 -2.81 -7.37
N MET A 121 -8.17 -3.44 -7.66
CA MET A 121 -8.11 -4.83 -8.13
C MET A 121 -8.66 -5.81 -7.09
N ALA A 122 -8.34 -5.59 -5.81
CA ALA A 122 -8.90 -6.40 -4.71
C ALA A 122 -10.41 -6.21 -4.61
N LEU A 123 -10.91 -4.97 -4.78
CA LEU A 123 -12.34 -4.66 -4.84
C LEU A 123 -13.03 -5.24 -6.10
N ASP A 124 -12.31 -5.52 -7.19
CA ASP A 124 -12.85 -6.22 -8.37
C ASP A 124 -12.95 -7.73 -8.11
N TYR A 125 -12.05 -8.27 -7.29
CA TYR A 125 -12.04 -9.68 -6.92
C TYR A 125 -13.06 -10.03 -5.82
N ALA A 126 -13.18 -9.17 -4.81
CA ALA A 126 -14.05 -9.33 -3.64
C ALA A 126 -14.62 -7.99 -3.17
N ASP A 127 -15.66 -8.03 -2.34
CA ASP A 127 -16.33 -6.81 -1.85
C ASP A 127 -15.56 -6.07 -0.74
N ASP A 128 -14.36 -6.50 -0.37
CA ASP A 128 -13.57 -5.89 0.69
C ASP A 128 -12.07 -6.18 0.54
N PHE A 129 -11.22 -5.47 1.28
CA PHE A 129 -9.79 -5.69 1.33
C PHE A 129 -9.17 -5.07 2.60
N GLN A 130 -7.98 -5.55 2.94
CA GLN A 130 -7.06 -4.85 3.83
C GLN A 130 -5.69 -4.69 3.18
N VAL A 131 -5.00 -3.59 3.46
CA VAL A 131 -3.68 -3.28 2.93
C VAL A 131 -2.72 -2.90 4.04
N VAL A 132 -1.52 -3.48 4.00
CA VAL A 132 -0.43 -3.14 4.92
C VAL A 132 0.26 -1.89 4.41
N ILE A 133 0.20 -0.80 5.19
CA ILE A 133 0.74 0.52 4.78
C ILE A 133 1.53 1.17 5.91
N ASN A 134 2.28 2.22 5.58
CA ASN A 134 2.93 3.06 6.57
C ASN A 134 1.88 3.73 7.47
N SER A 135 2.09 3.66 8.78
CA SER A 135 1.22 4.26 9.79
C SER A 135 0.95 5.75 9.63
N LEU A 136 1.87 6.51 9.00
CA LEU A 136 1.69 7.93 8.70
C LEU A 136 0.50 8.20 7.77
N LEU A 137 0.06 7.20 6.99
CA LEU A 137 -1.11 7.29 6.11
C LEU A 137 -2.42 6.87 6.81
N CYS A 138 -2.34 6.28 8.01
CA CYS A 138 -3.49 5.72 8.74
C CYS A 138 -4.17 6.76 9.65
N GLN A 139 -4.48 7.93 9.12
CA GLN A 139 -5.00 9.06 9.90
C GLN A 139 -6.52 9.16 9.90
N ASP A 140 -7.18 8.64 8.85
CA ASP A 140 -8.61 8.78 8.63
C ASP A 140 -9.40 7.62 9.24
N ARG A 141 -10.22 7.94 10.25
CA ARG A 141 -11.10 6.97 10.95
C ARG A 141 -11.93 6.13 9.99
N ASP A 142 -12.42 6.71 8.90
CA ASP A 142 -13.38 6.07 8.01
C ASP A 142 -12.71 5.10 7.02
N LEU A 143 -11.39 5.24 6.83
CA LEU A 143 -10.59 4.38 5.95
C LEU A 143 -9.74 3.36 6.72
N VAL A 144 -9.52 3.59 8.03
CA VAL A 144 -8.77 2.68 8.92
C VAL A 144 -9.21 1.22 8.85
N PRO A 145 -10.50 0.85 8.66
CA PRO A 145 -10.88 -0.57 8.52
C PRO A 145 -10.15 -1.32 7.39
N HIS A 146 -9.71 -0.60 6.36
CA HIS A 146 -8.94 -1.15 5.23
C HIS A 146 -7.43 -1.13 5.46
N PHE A 147 -6.93 -0.50 6.52
CA PHE A 147 -5.51 -0.23 6.71
C PHE A 147 -4.91 -1.01 7.87
N LEU A 148 -3.73 -1.58 7.63
CA LEU A 148 -2.92 -2.28 8.61
C LEU A 148 -1.60 -1.52 8.77
N PRO A 149 -1.50 -0.59 9.74
CA PRO A 149 -0.37 0.31 9.88
C PRO A 149 0.91 -0.42 10.30
N ILE A 150 2.01 -0.06 9.67
CA ILE A 150 3.37 -0.37 10.12
C ILE A 150 4.06 0.95 10.50
N ASP A 151 4.51 1.01 11.74
CA ASP A 151 5.24 2.14 12.33
C ASP A 151 6.74 1.84 12.29
N PHE A 152 7.48 2.69 11.59
CA PHE A 152 8.92 2.52 11.39
C PHE A 152 9.76 3.21 12.48
N SER A 153 9.15 3.86 13.47
CA SER A 153 9.89 4.43 14.60
C SER A 153 10.54 3.34 15.44
N GLU A 154 11.75 3.61 15.94
CA GLU A 154 12.57 2.66 16.71
C GLU A 154 12.14 2.61 18.19
N THR A 155 10.84 2.58 18.46
CA THR A 155 10.28 2.58 19.81
C THR A 155 9.66 1.22 20.19
N LYS A 156 9.67 0.90 21.49
CA LYS A 156 9.02 -0.33 21.99
C LYS A 156 7.52 -0.37 21.69
N GLU A 157 6.85 0.79 21.78
CA GLU A 157 5.41 0.89 21.50
C GLU A 157 5.11 0.74 20.01
N ALA A 158 5.96 1.25 19.11
CA ALA A 158 5.84 0.98 17.67
C ALA A 158 6.03 -0.51 17.36
N ALA A 159 7.04 -1.16 17.97
CA ALA A 159 7.23 -2.60 17.81
C ALA A 159 5.99 -3.41 18.27
N LYS A 160 5.38 -3.02 19.39
CA LYS A 160 4.15 -3.65 19.90
C LYS A 160 2.96 -3.45 18.95
N ARG A 161 2.76 -2.23 18.45
CA ARG A 161 1.72 -1.91 17.45
C ARG A 161 1.93 -2.69 16.16
N ASN A 162 3.16 -2.80 15.66
CA ASN A 162 3.51 -3.59 14.49
C ASN A 162 3.21 -5.08 14.66
N VAL A 163 3.46 -5.65 15.85
CA VAL A 163 3.07 -7.04 16.14
C VAL A 163 1.56 -7.20 16.05
N ARG A 164 0.79 -6.24 16.58
CA ARG A 164 -0.68 -6.27 16.51
C ARG A 164 -1.17 -6.15 15.06
N SER A 165 -0.64 -5.22 14.27
CA SER A 165 -0.99 -5.09 12.84
C SER A 165 -0.70 -6.37 12.05
N LYS A 166 0.41 -7.06 12.34
CA LYS A 166 0.74 -8.35 11.73
C LYS A 166 -0.23 -9.47 12.13
N GLN A 167 -0.75 -9.45 13.36
CA GLN A 167 -1.81 -10.39 13.78
C GLN A 167 -3.12 -10.09 13.07
N LEU A 168 -3.49 -8.82 12.94
CA LEU A 168 -4.69 -8.40 12.22
C LEU A 168 -4.62 -8.77 10.73
N ALA A 169 -3.46 -8.63 10.09
CA ALA A 169 -3.24 -9.09 8.72
C ALA A 169 -3.50 -10.60 8.57
N GLY A 170 -3.01 -11.40 9.53
CA GLY A 170 -3.28 -12.83 9.57
C GLY A 170 -4.76 -13.15 9.79
N LYS A 171 -5.42 -12.40 10.67
CA LYS A 171 -6.88 -12.50 10.89
C LYS A 171 -7.66 -12.16 9.61
N ALA A 172 -7.25 -11.14 8.86
CA ALA A 172 -7.86 -10.78 7.58
C ALA A 172 -7.87 -11.97 6.61
N LEU A 173 -6.71 -12.63 6.46
CA LEU A 173 -6.60 -13.83 5.64
C LEU A 173 -7.49 -14.97 6.19
N ALA A 174 -7.48 -15.21 7.49
CA ALA A 174 -8.32 -16.25 8.11
C ALA A 174 -9.82 -15.99 7.91
N ASP A 175 -10.24 -14.72 7.90
CA ASP A 175 -11.62 -14.29 7.69
C ASP A 175 -11.99 -14.22 6.18
N GLY A 176 -11.04 -14.55 5.28
CA GLY A 176 -11.26 -14.54 3.83
C GLY A 176 -11.24 -13.15 3.20
N VAL A 177 -10.79 -12.13 3.93
CA VAL A 177 -10.61 -10.76 3.42
C VAL A 177 -9.29 -10.70 2.64
N PRO A 178 -9.29 -10.29 1.36
CA PRO A 178 -8.07 -10.14 0.59
C PRO A 178 -7.08 -9.18 1.27
N LEU A 179 -5.83 -9.61 1.34
CA LEU A 179 -4.74 -8.83 1.90
C LEU A 179 -3.82 -8.32 0.80
N ILE A 180 -3.45 -7.05 0.86
CA ILE A 180 -2.46 -6.44 -0.03
C ILE A 180 -1.18 -6.16 0.76
N LEU A 181 -0.05 -6.62 0.24
CA LEU A 181 1.25 -6.46 0.87
C LEU A 181 2.32 -6.06 -0.14
N PHE A 182 3.02 -4.96 0.13
CA PHE A 182 4.29 -4.62 -0.52
C PHE A 182 5.42 -5.08 0.41
N PRO A 183 6.08 -6.24 0.17
CA PRO A 183 6.88 -6.89 1.22
C PRO A 183 8.16 -6.15 1.58
N SER A 184 8.65 -5.25 0.71
CA SER A 184 9.76 -4.33 0.98
C SER A 184 9.40 -3.26 2.03
N GLY A 185 8.11 -2.93 2.18
CA GLY A 185 7.61 -1.84 3.03
C GLY A 185 7.99 -0.44 2.55
N MET A 186 8.62 -0.30 1.38
CA MET A 186 9.18 0.95 0.88
C MET A 186 8.99 1.08 -0.63
N VAL A 187 8.89 2.32 -1.11
CA VAL A 187 8.83 2.61 -2.55
C VAL A 187 10.18 2.29 -3.21
N SER A 188 10.16 1.59 -4.34
CA SER A 188 11.36 1.18 -5.06
C SER A 188 12.25 2.39 -5.37
N THR A 189 13.55 2.24 -5.12
CA THR A 189 14.52 3.33 -5.21
C THR A 189 15.70 2.88 -6.06
N ALA A 190 16.29 3.81 -6.82
CA ALA A 190 17.50 3.54 -7.56
C ALA A 190 18.64 3.17 -6.59
N ASP A 191 19.38 2.12 -6.94
CA ASP A 191 20.51 1.59 -6.16
C ASP A 191 21.74 2.52 -6.13
N ALA A 192 21.77 3.55 -6.96
CA ALA A 192 22.68 4.68 -6.87
C ALA A 192 21.95 6.05 -6.89
N PRO A 193 22.58 7.14 -6.43
CA PRO A 193 21.95 8.46 -6.36
C PRO A 193 21.45 8.99 -7.71
N GLY A 194 20.19 8.74 -8.04
CA GLY A 194 19.55 9.16 -9.28
C GLY A 194 19.96 8.38 -10.55
N PHE A 195 20.81 7.36 -10.39
CA PHE A 195 21.33 6.50 -11.45
C PHE A 195 21.22 5.04 -11.02
N GLY A 196 21.36 4.11 -11.98
CA GLY A 196 21.27 2.68 -11.71
C GLY A 196 19.85 2.13 -11.80
N ASP A 197 19.71 0.87 -11.40
CA ASP A 197 18.46 0.12 -11.54
C ASP A 197 17.55 0.44 -10.36
N VAL A 198 16.25 0.62 -10.65
CA VAL A 198 15.25 0.84 -9.61
C VAL A 198 14.79 -0.50 -9.08
N VAL A 199 15.15 -0.75 -7.82
CA VAL A 199 14.89 -2.02 -7.14
C VAL A 199 14.11 -1.79 -5.86
N ASP A 200 13.38 -2.81 -5.44
CA ASP A 200 12.79 -2.83 -4.12
C ASP A 200 13.88 -2.93 -3.05
N ALA A 201 13.61 -2.34 -1.89
CA ALA A 201 14.38 -2.66 -0.69
C ALA A 201 14.21 -4.16 -0.33
N PRO A 202 15.14 -4.76 0.42
CA PRO A 202 15.05 -6.17 0.80
C PRO A 202 13.68 -6.53 1.37
N TRP A 203 13.05 -7.54 0.78
CA TRP A 203 11.74 -8.00 1.22
C TRP A 203 11.80 -8.59 2.62
N THR A 204 10.81 -8.24 3.45
CA THR A 204 10.74 -8.73 4.82
C THR A 204 10.20 -10.16 4.87
N THR A 205 10.63 -10.95 5.87
CA THR A 205 10.10 -12.30 6.11
C THR A 205 8.64 -12.35 6.57
N PHE A 206 7.94 -11.22 6.56
CA PHE A 206 6.54 -11.15 6.94
C PHE A 206 5.64 -11.88 5.95
N ILE A 207 5.93 -11.78 4.64
CA ILE A 207 5.24 -12.58 3.62
C ILE A 207 5.35 -14.08 3.93
N ALA A 208 6.54 -14.58 4.24
CA ALA A 208 6.77 -15.98 4.57
C ALA A 208 5.95 -16.42 5.81
N LYS A 209 5.84 -15.56 6.82
CA LYS A 209 5.00 -15.86 8.00
C LYS A 209 3.52 -16.01 7.62
N LEU A 210 3.00 -15.12 6.77
CA LEU A 210 1.60 -15.16 6.34
C LEU A 210 1.32 -16.42 5.52
N VAL A 211 2.14 -16.70 4.50
CA VAL A 211 1.90 -17.81 3.58
C VAL A 211 2.03 -19.18 4.25
N MET A 212 3.00 -19.34 5.17
CA MET A 212 3.18 -20.58 5.91
C MET A 212 2.05 -20.84 6.93
N GLN A 213 1.51 -19.79 7.54
CA GLN A 213 0.51 -19.93 8.60
C GLN A 213 -0.93 -20.00 8.06
N TYR A 214 -1.26 -19.18 7.06
CA TYR A 214 -2.63 -19.02 6.57
C TYR A 214 -2.89 -19.66 5.21
N GLN A 215 -1.83 -20.12 4.54
CA GLN A 215 -1.92 -20.82 3.25
C GLN A 215 -2.85 -20.11 2.24
N PRO A 216 -2.66 -18.80 1.97
CA PRO A 216 -3.47 -18.06 1.01
C PRO A 216 -3.10 -18.43 -0.43
N THR A 217 -4.03 -18.23 -1.35
CA THR A 217 -3.68 -18.08 -2.76
C THR A 217 -2.94 -16.75 -2.94
N VAL A 218 -1.70 -16.80 -3.42
CA VAL A 218 -0.85 -15.63 -3.63
C VAL A 218 -0.98 -15.14 -5.07
N VAL A 219 -1.22 -13.85 -5.26
CA VAL A 219 -1.36 -13.21 -6.57
C VAL A 219 -0.22 -12.22 -6.75
N PRO A 220 0.80 -12.54 -7.57
CA PRO A 220 1.90 -11.65 -7.84
C PRO A 220 1.50 -10.58 -8.88
N VAL A 221 1.93 -9.35 -8.64
CA VAL A 221 1.74 -8.22 -9.55
C VAL A 221 3.06 -7.50 -9.73
N PHE A 222 3.42 -7.21 -10.98
CA PHE A 222 4.61 -6.43 -11.30
C PHE A 222 4.21 -5.10 -11.96
N PHE A 223 4.52 -3.99 -11.30
CA PHE A 223 4.38 -2.64 -11.85
C PHE A 223 5.62 -2.25 -12.64
N HIS A 224 5.41 -1.76 -13.86
CA HIS A 224 6.49 -1.29 -14.74
C HIS A 224 6.75 0.19 -14.54
N GLY A 225 8.03 0.56 -14.67
CA GLY A 225 8.48 1.94 -14.61
C GLY A 225 8.97 2.36 -13.23
N GLN A 226 9.19 3.66 -13.06
CA GLN A 226 9.81 4.22 -11.87
C GLN A 226 9.42 5.69 -11.67
N ASN A 227 9.56 6.19 -10.46
CA ASN A 227 9.42 7.62 -10.17
C ASN A 227 10.51 8.46 -10.86
N THR A 228 10.38 9.79 -10.79
CA THR A 228 11.34 10.66 -11.49
C THR A 228 12.75 10.57 -10.92
N ARG A 229 13.76 10.90 -11.74
CA ARG A 229 15.16 10.98 -11.27
C ARG A 229 15.32 11.84 -10.01
N LEU A 230 14.55 12.93 -9.90
CA LEU A 230 14.57 13.79 -8.73
C LEU A 230 14.11 13.08 -7.46
N PHE A 231 13.11 12.20 -7.55
CA PHE A 231 12.69 11.35 -6.44
C PHE A 231 13.83 10.43 -5.99
N HIS A 232 14.53 9.79 -6.94
CA HIS A 232 15.64 8.89 -6.60
C HIS A 232 16.85 9.63 -6.03
N VAL A 233 17.15 10.83 -6.52
CA VAL A 233 18.17 11.70 -5.89
C VAL A 233 17.75 12.08 -4.47
N ALA A 234 16.52 12.57 -4.26
CA ALA A 234 16.01 12.94 -2.95
C ALA A 234 16.01 11.76 -1.96
N SER A 235 15.66 10.57 -2.43
CA SER A 235 15.64 9.33 -1.65
C SER A 235 17.02 8.91 -1.17
N ASN A 236 18.06 9.16 -1.97
CA ASN A 236 19.44 8.89 -1.59
C ASN A 236 20.05 9.98 -0.68
N ILE A 237 19.42 11.16 -0.59
CA ILE A 237 19.91 12.26 0.27
C ILE A 237 19.44 12.07 1.71
N ALA A 238 18.13 12.01 1.94
CA ALA A 238 17.56 11.77 3.27
C ALA A 238 16.06 11.41 3.20
N GLU A 239 15.60 10.64 4.17
CA GLU A 239 14.20 10.20 4.26
C GLU A 239 13.18 11.35 4.25
N PRO A 240 13.37 12.49 4.96
CA PRO A 240 12.39 13.56 4.93
C PRO A 240 12.20 14.20 3.54
N PHE A 241 13.25 14.22 2.71
CA PHE A 241 13.15 14.71 1.33
C PHE A 241 12.43 13.72 0.42
N ARG A 242 12.66 12.41 0.62
CA ARG A 242 11.90 11.35 -0.04
C ARG A 242 10.41 11.48 0.24
N MET A 243 10.08 11.62 1.52
CA MET A 243 8.73 11.78 2.03
C MET A 243 8.01 12.95 1.36
N ALA A 244 8.68 14.11 1.29
CA ALA A 244 8.12 15.28 0.64
C ALA A 244 7.82 15.10 -0.87
N MET A 245 8.55 14.20 -1.55
CA MET A 245 8.40 13.95 -2.98
C MET A 245 7.26 12.98 -3.31
N HIS A 246 6.77 12.16 -2.38
CA HIS A 246 5.73 11.16 -2.67
C HIS A 246 4.45 11.77 -3.26
N MET A 247 3.98 12.88 -2.71
CA MET A 247 2.77 13.55 -3.22
C MET A 247 2.96 14.07 -4.64
N ARG A 248 4.14 14.62 -4.95
CA ARG A 248 4.47 15.10 -6.30
C ARG A 248 4.48 13.96 -7.31
N GLU A 249 5.15 12.86 -6.96
CA GLU A 249 5.27 11.71 -7.86
C GLU A 249 3.91 11.04 -8.08
N ALA A 250 3.08 10.91 -7.04
CA ALA A 250 1.71 10.41 -7.18
C ALA A 250 0.87 11.32 -8.10
N LEU A 251 0.88 12.63 -7.89
CA LEU A 251 0.15 13.58 -8.74
C LEU A 251 0.64 13.61 -10.19
N LYS A 252 1.92 13.34 -10.43
CA LYS A 252 2.47 13.22 -11.80
C LYS A 252 1.92 12.02 -12.55
N ARG A 253 1.45 10.99 -11.85
CA ARG A 253 0.83 9.81 -12.46
C ARG A 253 -0.63 10.02 -12.82
N PHE A 254 -1.28 11.08 -12.31
CA PHE A 254 -2.66 11.35 -12.66
C PHE A 254 -2.77 11.64 -14.17
N GLY A 255 -3.75 11.02 -14.83
CA GLY A 255 -3.93 11.13 -16.28
C GLY A 255 -2.90 10.36 -17.12
N GLN A 256 -2.05 9.53 -16.52
CA GLN A 256 -1.04 8.75 -17.22
C GLN A 256 -1.45 7.28 -17.35
N THR A 257 -0.77 6.56 -18.24
CA THR A 257 -0.85 5.11 -18.30
C THR A 257 0.08 4.50 -17.26
N VAL A 258 -0.43 3.54 -16.48
CA VAL A 258 0.36 2.69 -15.59
C VAL A 258 0.34 1.27 -16.15
N SER A 259 1.53 0.80 -16.53
CA SER A 259 1.75 -0.52 -17.08
C SER A 259 1.98 -1.52 -15.94
N LEU A 260 1.23 -2.62 -15.90
CA LEU A 260 1.42 -3.68 -14.91
C LEU A 260 1.11 -5.07 -15.49
N ASP A 261 1.75 -6.10 -14.95
CA ASP A 261 1.46 -7.50 -15.26
C ASP A 261 0.95 -8.21 -14.01
N VAL A 262 -0.18 -8.91 -14.15
CA VAL A 262 -0.68 -9.83 -13.13
C VAL A 262 -0.19 -11.22 -13.49
N GLY A 263 0.51 -11.88 -12.57
CA GLY A 263 1.01 -13.23 -12.78
C GLY A 263 -0.06 -14.28 -12.48
N ALA A 264 0.28 -15.54 -12.81
CA ALA A 264 -0.55 -16.67 -12.40
C ALA A 264 -0.64 -16.72 -10.87
N HIS A 265 -1.80 -17.11 -10.35
CA HIS A 265 -1.95 -17.28 -8.90
C HIS A 265 -1.17 -18.52 -8.44
N HIS A 266 -0.63 -18.46 -7.22
CA HIS A 266 0.08 -19.56 -6.58
C HIS A 266 -0.72 -20.06 -5.39
N SER A 267 -1.14 -21.32 -5.45
CA SER A 267 -1.87 -21.98 -4.36
C SER A 267 -0.90 -22.62 -3.37
N PRO A 268 -1.34 -22.97 -2.15
CA PRO A 268 -0.51 -23.63 -1.13
C PRO A 268 0.29 -24.82 -1.64
N GLU A 269 -0.28 -25.59 -2.57
CA GLU A 269 0.36 -26.73 -3.20
C GLU A 269 1.64 -26.36 -3.98
N ASP A 270 1.75 -25.12 -4.46
CA ASP A 270 2.89 -24.62 -5.23
C ASP A 270 4.09 -24.26 -4.36
N TYR A 271 3.89 -23.96 -3.07
CA TYR A 271 4.95 -23.42 -2.21
C TYR A 271 5.09 -24.12 -0.84
N ASN A 272 4.18 -25.04 -0.46
CA ASN A 272 4.22 -25.72 0.85
C ASN A 272 5.50 -26.55 1.11
N HIS A 273 6.23 -26.90 0.05
CA HIS A 273 7.49 -27.63 0.12
C HIS A 273 8.64 -26.76 0.66
N ILE A 274 8.50 -25.43 0.61
CA ILE A 274 9.49 -24.49 1.11
C ILE A 274 9.29 -24.30 2.62
N THR A 275 10.32 -24.63 3.41
CA THR A 275 10.23 -24.61 4.89
C THR A 275 10.97 -23.43 5.52
N SER A 276 11.99 -22.90 4.85
CA SER A 276 12.73 -21.73 5.31
C SER A 276 11.97 -20.44 5.00
N ARG A 277 11.84 -19.58 6.01
CA ARG A 277 11.20 -18.25 5.82
C ARG A 277 11.97 -17.38 4.84
N GLN A 278 13.29 -17.51 4.81
CA GLN A 278 14.12 -16.73 3.91
C GLN A 278 13.91 -17.21 2.46
N GLU A 279 14.03 -18.52 2.22
CA GLU A 279 13.80 -19.11 0.89
C GLU A 279 12.38 -18.82 0.39
N MET A 280 11.36 -18.87 1.26
CA MET A 280 9.99 -18.52 0.91
C MET A 280 9.87 -17.05 0.49
N THR A 281 10.58 -16.15 1.17
CA THR A 281 10.57 -14.72 0.84
C THR A 281 11.27 -14.47 -0.51
N GLU A 282 12.42 -15.09 -0.72
CA GLU A 282 13.18 -15.02 -1.98
C GLU A 282 12.41 -15.64 -3.15
N HIS A 283 11.70 -16.75 -2.90
CA HIS A 283 10.83 -17.41 -3.88
C HIS A 283 9.74 -16.47 -4.39
N PHE A 284 8.99 -15.83 -3.48
CA PHE A 284 7.94 -14.89 -3.89
C PHE A 284 8.48 -13.59 -4.46
N TYR A 285 9.64 -13.12 -4.00
CA TYR A 285 10.33 -12.00 -4.65
C TYR A 285 10.62 -12.35 -6.12
N LYS A 286 11.21 -13.52 -6.37
CA LYS A 286 11.50 -13.99 -7.72
C LYS A 286 10.24 -14.16 -8.57
N ILE A 287 9.16 -14.73 -8.03
CA ILE A 287 7.89 -14.84 -8.74
C ILE A 287 7.38 -13.47 -9.22
N VAL A 288 7.44 -12.44 -8.37
CA VAL A 288 7.02 -11.09 -8.76
C VAL A 288 7.93 -10.53 -9.84
N GLN A 289 9.26 -10.70 -9.75
CA GLN A 289 10.18 -10.25 -10.81
C GLN A 289 9.93 -11.00 -12.13
N ASP A 290 9.74 -12.33 -12.08
CA ASP A 290 9.49 -13.19 -13.24
C ASP A 290 8.09 -12.95 -13.87
N THR A 291 7.20 -12.24 -13.17
CA THR A 291 5.90 -11.80 -13.70
C THR A 291 6.07 -10.71 -14.78
N GLN A 292 7.20 -10.01 -14.78
CA GLN A 292 7.51 -8.96 -15.75
C GLN A 292 7.51 -9.50 -17.18
N ARG A 293 6.59 -9.02 -18.02
CA ARG A 293 6.56 -9.31 -19.47
C ARG A 293 7.34 -8.23 -20.23
N PRO A 294 8.06 -8.57 -21.31
CA PRO A 294 8.70 -7.57 -22.16
C PRO A 294 7.66 -6.60 -22.75
N ARG A 295 7.98 -5.31 -22.80
CA ARG A 295 7.13 -4.25 -23.36
C ARG A 295 7.92 -3.40 -24.35
#